data_AF-A0A377ZLM0-F1
#
_entry.id   AF-A0A377ZLM0-F1
#
_cell.length_a   1.000
_cell.length_b   1.000
_cell.length_c   1.000
_cell.angle_alpha   90.00
_cell.angle_beta   90.00
_cell.angle_gamma   90.00
#
_symmetry.space_group_name_H-M   'P 1'
#
loop_
_entity.id
_entity.type
_entity.pdbx_description
1 polymer ?
#
loop_
_entity_poly.entity_id
_entity_poly.type
_entity_poly.pdbx_seq_one_letter_code
_entity_poly.pdbx_strand_id
1 'polypeptide(L)'
;MVLIAQFVLLLACAWYAVRQVLLPISRFTHAVNALEPASDTAGTMAEQGPEEVRRAARAFNAMQARIHDHLQERARILAAISHDLQTPITRMKLRVEMADQPELRDKLLQDLDNMTRLVREGIAFARTSQPLEEARQRLNLDAFLDTIVCDYADVGRRSSFVPKRPPGWCGSRRRLCAG
;
A
#
# COMPACT_ATOMS: atom_id res chain seq x y z
N MET A 1 -8.47 63.48 -4.60
CA MET A 1 -7.29 62.61 -4.79
C MET A 1 -6.94 61.83 -3.53
N VAL A 2 -6.76 62.47 -2.36
CA VAL A 2 -6.40 61.78 -1.10
C VAL A 2 -7.44 60.74 -0.64
N LEU A 3 -8.73 61.10 -0.63
CA LEU A 3 -9.81 60.16 -0.25
C LEU A 3 -9.89 58.94 -1.18
N ILE A 4 -9.69 59.15 -2.48
CA ILE A 4 -9.71 58.08 -3.48
C ILE A 4 -8.50 57.15 -3.26
N ALA A 5 -7.31 57.70 -3.02
CA ALA A 5 -6.11 56.91 -2.73
C ALA A 5 -6.28 56.06 -1.45
N GLN A 6 -6.89 56.63 -0.41
CA GLN A 6 -7.13 55.92 0.85
C GLN A 6 -8.18 54.80 0.70
N PHE A 7 -9.23 55.03 -0.09
CA PHE A 7 -10.22 54.00 -0.41
C PHE A 7 -9.63 52.85 -1.21
N VAL A 8 -8.79 53.17 -2.21
CA VAL A 8 -8.09 52.16 -3.02
C VAL A 8 -7.11 51.36 -2.17
N LEU A 9 -6.40 52.00 -1.24
CA LEU A 9 -5.48 51.32 -0.32
C LEU A 9 -6.23 50.35 0.61
N LEU A 10 -7.36 50.79 1.18
CA LEU A 10 -8.20 49.92 2.01
C LEU A 10 -8.75 48.73 1.23
N LEU A 11 -9.23 48.96 0.01
CA LEU A 11 -9.71 47.89 -0.86
C LEU A 11 -8.60 46.91 -1.24
N ALA A 12 -7.39 47.39 -1.53
CA ALA A 12 -6.24 46.54 -1.83
C ALA A 12 -5.80 45.70 -0.62
N CYS A 13 -5.75 46.30 0.58
CA CYS A 13 -5.45 45.57 1.82
C CYS A 13 -6.52 44.53 2.16
N ALA A 14 -7.80 44.89 2.04
CA ALA A 14 -8.91 43.97 2.27
C ALA A 14 -8.89 42.81 1.27
N TRP A 15 -8.67 43.10 -0.02
CA TRP A 15 -8.53 42.09 -1.07
C TRP A 15 -7.35 41.15 -0.79
N TYR A 16 -6.21 41.70 -0.38
CA TYR A 16 -5.01 40.92 -0.07
C TYR A 16 -5.23 40.00 1.14
N ALA A 17 -5.86 40.52 2.20
CA ALA A 17 -6.24 39.75 3.38
C ALA A 17 -7.23 38.62 3.05
N VAL A 18 -8.27 38.92 2.28
CA VAL A 18 -9.26 37.94 1.80
C VAL A 18 -8.57 36.84 0.99
N ARG A 19 -7.68 37.19 0.05
CA ARG A 19 -6.91 36.18 -0.69
C ARG A 19 -6.03 35.32 0.22
N GLN A 20 -5.34 35.91 1.19
CA GLN A 20 -4.52 35.17 2.16
C GLN A 20 -5.32 34.17 2.99
N VAL A 21 -6.59 34.47 3.32
CA VAL A 21 -7.45 33.59 4.12
C VAL A 21 -8.21 32.55 3.28
N LEU A 22 -8.62 32.89 2.05
CA LEU A 22 -9.38 31.98 1.18
C LEU A 22 -8.50 30.98 0.40
N LEU A 23 -7.24 31.33 0.10
CA LEU A 23 -6.29 30.42 -0.55
C LEU A 23 -5.96 29.15 0.26
N PRO A 24 -5.80 29.18 1.60
CA PRO A 24 -5.58 27.97 2.38
C PRO A 24 -6.83 27.09 2.52
N ILE A 25 -8.05 27.63 2.35
CA ILE A 25 -9.30 26.83 2.40
C ILE A 25 -9.39 25.89 1.20
N SER A 26 -9.01 26.33 0.00
CA SER A 26 -8.98 25.47 -1.19
C SER A 26 -7.87 24.42 -1.11
N ARG A 27 -6.75 24.74 -0.45
CA ARG A 27 -5.71 23.73 -0.12
C ARG A 27 -6.20 22.73 0.92
N PHE A 28 -7.06 23.16 1.85
CA PHE A 28 -7.69 22.28 2.84
C PHE A 28 -8.64 21.28 2.19
N THR A 29 -9.50 21.74 1.28
CA THR A 29 -10.41 20.83 0.54
C THR A 29 -9.65 19.89 -0.38
N HIS A 30 -8.57 20.36 -1.03
CA HIS A 30 -7.71 19.47 -1.82
C HIS A 30 -6.96 18.46 -0.96
N ALA A 31 -6.45 18.85 0.22
CA ALA A 31 -5.79 17.93 1.13
C ALA A 31 -6.77 16.88 1.68
N VAL A 32 -8.00 17.29 2.05
CA VAL A 32 -9.07 16.37 2.49
C VAL A 32 -9.48 15.41 1.38
N ASN A 33 -9.59 15.88 0.13
CA ASN A 33 -9.90 15.02 -1.01
C ASN A 33 -8.72 14.14 -1.45
N ALA A 34 -7.48 14.53 -1.11
CA ALA A 34 -6.26 13.78 -1.36
C ALA A 34 -5.85 12.89 -0.17
N LEU A 35 -6.70 12.73 0.86
CA LEU A 35 -6.61 11.61 1.80
C LEU A 35 -6.97 10.31 1.07
N GLU A 36 -6.16 9.94 0.09
CA GLU A 36 -6.08 8.56 -0.37
C GLU A 36 -5.18 7.82 0.61
N PRO A 37 -5.70 6.76 1.28
CA PRO A 37 -4.96 6.00 2.28
C PRO A 37 -3.56 5.57 1.81
N ALA A 38 -3.35 5.35 0.51
CA ALA A 38 -2.18 4.72 -0.08
C ALA A 38 -0.98 5.64 -0.40
N SER A 39 -0.98 6.91 0.01
CA SER A 39 0.06 7.88 -0.39
C SER A 39 0.94 8.35 0.78
N ASP A 40 2.02 7.60 1.04
CA ASP A 40 3.07 7.87 2.05
C ASP A 40 3.78 9.24 1.95
N THR A 41 3.44 10.06 0.95
CA THR A 41 4.11 11.35 0.70
C THR A 41 3.16 12.51 0.43
N ALA A 42 1.83 12.26 0.33
CA ALA A 42 0.88 13.31 -0.05
C ALA A 42 0.09 13.92 1.12
N GLY A 43 0.15 13.35 2.33
CA GLY A 43 -0.80 13.65 3.41
C GLY A 43 -0.48 14.84 4.31
N THR A 44 0.78 15.20 4.54
CA THR A 44 1.10 16.26 5.51
C THR A 44 0.74 17.63 4.95
N MET A 45 -0.24 18.28 5.58
CA MET A 45 -0.61 19.64 5.25
C MET A 45 0.57 20.56 5.54
N ALA A 46 0.99 21.33 4.53
CA ALA A 46 2.08 22.29 4.67
C ALA A 46 1.74 23.32 5.77
N GLU A 47 2.61 23.45 6.76
CA GLU A 47 2.48 24.35 7.90
C GLU A 47 2.76 25.83 7.54
N GLN A 48 2.13 26.32 6.46
CA GLN A 48 2.35 27.65 5.90
C GLN A 48 1.11 28.51 6.08
N GLY A 49 1.29 29.77 6.48
CA GLY A 49 0.22 30.75 6.64
C GLY A 49 0.16 31.36 8.05
N PRO A 50 -0.93 32.08 8.36
CA PRO A 50 -1.20 32.65 9.69
C PRO A 50 -1.12 31.61 10.81
N GLU A 51 -0.92 32.06 12.05
CA GLU A 51 -0.71 31.18 13.20
C GLU A 51 -1.85 30.17 13.38
N GLU A 52 -3.08 30.60 13.14
CA GLU A 52 -4.30 29.80 13.23
C GLU A 52 -4.32 28.68 12.18
N VAL A 53 -3.91 28.97 10.95
CA VAL A 53 -3.81 27.99 9.85
C VAL A 53 -2.74 26.96 10.16
N ARG A 54 -1.58 27.40 10.65
CA ARG A 54 -0.49 26.52 11.07
C ARG A 54 -0.89 25.64 12.27
N ARG A 55 -1.70 26.14 13.19
CA ARG A 55 -2.23 25.36 14.33
C ARG A 55 -3.21 24.30 13.86
N ALA A 56 -4.11 24.63 12.92
CA ALA A 56 -5.03 23.67 12.32
C ALA A 56 -4.27 22.59 11.52
N ALA A 57 -3.28 22.97 10.71
CA ALA A 57 -2.44 22.05 9.96
C ALA A 57 -1.71 21.06 10.88
N ARG A 58 -1.13 21.54 11.99
CA ARG A 58 -0.48 20.67 13.00
C ARG A 58 -1.46 19.69 13.65
N ALA A 59 -2.65 20.16 14.02
CA ALA A 59 -3.68 19.29 14.59
C ALA A 59 -4.14 18.21 13.59
N PHE A 60 -4.26 18.57 12.31
CA PHE A 60 -4.63 17.65 11.25
C PHE A 60 -3.53 16.61 10.98
N ASN A 61 -2.27 17.03 10.89
CA ASN A 61 -1.13 16.12 10.74
C ASN A 61 -1.03 15.15 11.93
N ALA A 62 -1.25 15.63 13.16
CA ALA A 62 -1.28 14.77 14.35
C ALA A 62 -2.45 13.76 14.32
N MET A 63 -3.62 14.16 13.78
CA MET A 63 -4.75 13.25 13.60
C MET A 63 -4.44 12.17 12.55
N GLN A 64 -3.85 12.55 11.40
CA GLN A 64 -3.43 11.59 10.38
C GLN A 64 -2.44 10.56 10.93
N ALA A 65 -1.42 11.01 11.68
CA ALA A 65 -0.45 10.12 12.29
C ALA A 65 -1.11 9.08 13.20
N ARG A 66 -2.04 9.51 14.07
CA ARG A 66 -2.80 8.58 14.94
C ARG A 66 -3.63 7.58 14.15
N ILE A 67 -4.28 8.00 13.07
CA ILE A 67 -5.07 7.11 12.21
C ILE A 67 -4.15 6.07 11.56
N HIS A 68 -2.98 6.50 11.07
CA HIS A 68 -1.99 5.60 10.48
C HIS A 68 -1.52 4.55 11.48
N ASP A 69 -1.13 4.96 12.69
CA ASP A 69 -0.71 4.05 13.76
C ASP A 69 -1.81 3.02 14.10
N HIS A 70 -3.07 3.45 14.21
CA HIS A 70 -4.20 2.54 14.46
C HIS A 70 -4.44 1.55 13.32
N LEU A 71 -4.21 1.95 12.07
CA LEU A 71 -4.32 1.05 10.91
C LEU A 71 -3.17 0.04 10.88
N GLN A 72 -1.95 0.46 11.20
CA GLN A 72 -0.80 -0.45 11.31
C GLN A 72 -0.97 -1.49 12.42
N GLU A 73 -1.51 -1.09 13.57
CA GLU A 73 -1.74 -2.02 14.68
C GLU A 73 -2.76 -3.11 14.28
N ARG A 74 -3.82 -2.74 13.57
CA ARG A 74 -4.76 -3.70 12.98
C ARG A 74 -4.06 -4.63 11.98
N ALA A 75 -3.18 -4.11 11.14
CA ALA A 75 -2.39 -4.91 10.18
C ALA A 75 -1.62 -6.05 10.89
N ARG A 76 -0.92 -5.69 11.98
CA ARG A 76 -0.14 -6.64 12.79
C ARG A 76 -1.02 -7.69 13.44
N ILE A 77 -2.17 -7.30 13.97
CA ILE A 77 -3.15 -8.23 14.55
C ILE A 77 -3.65 -9.22 13.49
N LEU A 78 -4.05 -8.75 12.30
CA LEU A 78 -4.47 -9.64 11.22
C LEU A 78 -3.35 -10.58 10.76
N ALA A 79 -2.09 -10.12 10.82
CA ALA A 79 -0.95 -10.97 10.52
C ALA A 79 -0.75 -12.09 11.55
N ALA A 80 -0.85 -11.78 12.84
CA ALA A 80 -0.77 -12.76 13.90
C ALA A 80 -1.91 -13.79 13.82
N ILE A 81 -3.16 -13.33 13.63
CA ILE A 81 -4.33 -14.21 13.46
C ILE A 81 -4.13 -15.17 12.28
N SER A 82 -3.57 -14.70 11.16
CA SER A 82 -3.28 -15.56 10.00
C SER A 82 -2.36 -16.72 10.33
N HIS A 83 -1.31 -16.46 11.09
CA HIS A 83 -0.33 -17.46 11.49
C HIS A 83 -0.97 -18.44 12.48
N ASP A 84 -1.73 -17.93 13.44
CA ASP A 84 -2.34 -18.74 14.49
C ASP A 84 -3.50 -19.60 13.98
N LEU A 85 -4.15 -19.22 12.87
CA LEU A 85 -5.17 -20.05 12.21
C LEU A 85 -4.56 -21.19 11.37
N GLN A 86 -3.34 -21.04 10.84
CA GLN A 86 -2.69 -22.12 10.06
C GLN A 86 -2.39 -23.34 10.94
N THR A 87 -1.94 -23.12 12.18
CA THR A 87 -1.58 -24.18 13.13
C THR A 87 -2.72 -25.18 13.43
N PRO A 88 -3.94 -24.75 13.83
CA PRO A 88 -5.05 -25.66 14.08
C PRO A 88 -5.59 -26.29 12.79
N ILE A 89 -5.59 -25.57 11.65
CA ILE A 89 -5.98 -26.12 10.34
C ILE A 89 -5.09 -27.29 9.97
N THR A 90 -3.77 -27.12 10.03
CA THR A 90 -2.81 -28.18 9.71
C THR A 90 -2.97 -29.38 10.66
N ARG A 91 -3.20 -29.11 11.96
CA ARG A 91 -3.46 -30.18 12.94
C ARG A 91 -4.76 -30.95 12.64
N MET A 92 -5.81 -30.26 12.21
CA MET A 92 -7.08 -30.88 11.87
C MET A 92 -6.97 -31.70 10.58
N LYS A 93 -6.21 -31.20 9.59
CA LYS A 93 -5.86 -31.95 8.37
C LYS A 93 -5.17 -33.28 8.70
N LEU A 94 -4.16 -33.25 9.56
CA LEU A 94 -3.45 -34.47 10.01
C LEU A 94 -4.38 -35.46 10.73
N ARG A 95 -5.28 -34.99 11.60
CA ARG A 95 -6.26 -35.85 12.29
C ARG A 95 -7.24 -36.50 11.32
N VAL A 96 -7.66 -35.77 10.29
CA VAL A 96 -8.54 -36.29 9.24
C VAL A 96 -7.79 -37.32 8.40
N GLU A 97 -6.53 -37.08 8.03
CA GLU A 97 -5.69 -38.04 7.30
C GLU A 97 -5.56 -39.40 8.01
N MET A 98 -5.63 -39.41 9.35
CA MET A 98 -5.58 -40.62 10.18
C MET A 98 -6.93 -41.31 10.40
N ALA A 99 -8.02 -40.80 9.80
CA ALA A 99 -9.36 -41.39 9.97
C ALA A 99 -9.58 -42.62 9.08
N ASP A 100 -10.18 -43.68 9.64
CA ASP A 100 -10.38 -44.98 8.98
C ASP A 100 -11.45 -44.99 7.87
N GLN A 101 -12.16 -43.89 7.65
CA GLN A 101 -13.22 -43.78 6.63
C GLN A 101 -12.76 -42.93 5.44
N PRO A 102 -12.36 -43.53 4.30
CA PRO A 102 -11.73 -42.79 3.19
C PRO A 102 -12.66 -41.76 2.54
N GLU A 103 -13.95 -42.08 2.39
CA GLU A 103 -14.93 -41.18 1.77
C GLU A 103 -15.25 -39.96 2.64
N LEU A 104 -15.31 -40.14 3.96
CA LEU A 104 -15.52 -39.05 4.92
C LEU A 104 -14.24 -38.20 5.06
N ARG A 105 -13.08 -38.85 5.05
CA ARG A 105 -11.77 -38.20 5.07
C ARG A 105 -11.61 -37.23 3.90
N ASP A 106 -11.84 -37.68 2.67
CA ASP A 106 -11.59 -36.86 1.49
C ASP A 106 -12.52 -35.63 1.45
N LYS A 107 -13.79 -35.78 1.87
CA LYS A 107 -14.73 -34.65 2.02
C LYS A 107 -14.26 -33.65 3.08
N LEU A 108 -13.84 -34.12 4.26
CA LEU A 108 -13.36 -33.27 5.35
C LEU A 108 -12.05 -32.54 4.97
N LEU A 109 -11.15 -33.19 4.22
CA LEU A 109 -9.94 -32.54 3.70
C LEU A 109 -10.29 -31.43 2.71
N GLN A 110 -11.27 -31.66 1.85
CA GLN A 110 -11.74 -30.66 0.89
C GLN A 110 -12.38 -29.45 1.58
N ASP A 111 -13.19 -29.68 2.63
CA ASP A 111 -13.76 -28.60 3.44
C ASP A 111 -12.68 -27.80 4.17
N LEU A 112 -11.68 -28.47 4.74
CA LEU A 112 -10.53 -27.83 5.38
C LEU A 112 -9.73 -26.95 4.40
N ASP A 113 -9.51 -27.43 3.18
CA ASP A 113 -8.80 -26.66 2.15
C ASP A 113 -9.61 -25.42 1.72
N ASN A 114 -10.92 -25.58 1.55
CA ASN A 114 -11.84 -24.47 1.26
C ASN A 114 -11.83 -23.42 2.38
N MET A 115 -11.93 -23.85 3.65
CA MET A 115 -11.86 -22.93 4.81
C MET A 115 -10.50 -22.21 4.86
N THR A 116 -9.41 -22.93 4.60
CA THR A 116 -8.06 -22.35 4.56
C THR A 116 -7.96 -21.27 3.49
N ARG A 117 -8.52 -21.55 2.30
CA ARG A 117 -8.53 -20.61 1.18
C ARG A 117 -9.31 -19.34 1.52
N LEU A 118 -10.54 -19.49 2.03
CA LEU A 118 -11.39 -18.37 2.44
C LEU A 118 -10.73 -17.49 3.51
N VAL A 119 -10.09 -18.11 4.51
CA VAL A 119 -9.36 -17.38 5.56
C VAL A 119 -8.18 -16.61 4.97
N ARG A 120 -7.39 -17.25 4.10
CA ARG A 120 -6.25 -16.59 3.45
C ARG A 120 -6.68 -15.42 2.57
N GLU A 121 -7.73 -15.61 1.77
CA GLU A 121 -8.30 -14.57 0.91
C GLU A 121 -8.85 -13.39 1.74
N GLY A 122 -9.59 -13.66 2.82
CA GLY A 122 -10.12 -12.63 3.71
C GLY A 122 -9.03 -11.81 4.42
N ILE A 123 -7.98 -12.48 4.89
CA ILE A 123 -6.83 -11.81 5.50
C ILE A 123 -6.03 -11.01 4.46
N ALA A 124 -5.81 -11.57 3.27
CA ALA A 124 -5.13 -10.86 2.19
C ALA A 124 -5.89 -9.59 1.80
N PHE A 125 -7.22 -9.68 1.61
CA PHE A 125 -8.07 -8.54 1.31
C PHE A 125 -7.97 -7.44 2.38
N ALA A 126 -8.03 -7.84 3.66
CA ALA A 126 -7.94 -6.89 4.75
C ALA A 126 -6.53 -6.23 4.84
N ARG A 127 -5.46 -6.93 4.44
CA ARG A 127 -4.12 -6.32 4.29
C ARG A 127 -4.02 -5.36 3.10
N THR A 128 -4.65 -5.65 1.95
CA THR A 128 -4.58 -4.78 0.76
C THR A 128 -5.27 -3.43 0.97
N SER A 129 -6.22 -3.35 1.90
CA SER A 129 -6.84 -2.07 2.29
C SER A 129 -5.89 -1.12 3.04
N GLN A 130 -4.70 -1.60 3.41
CA GLN A 130 -3.68 -0.85 4.12
C GLN A 130 -2.51 -0.55 3.19
N PRO A 131 -1.89 0.64 3.29
CA PRO A 131 -0.67 0.94 2.56
C PRO A 131 0.41 -0.05 3.00
N LEU A 132 1.05 -0.73 2.05
CA LEU A 132 2.24 -1.50 2.38
C LEU A 132 3.31 -0.52 2.89
N GLU A 133 3.66 -0.63 4.17
CA GLU A 133 4.87 -0.02 4.76
C GLU A 133 6.17 -0.65 4.22
N GLU A 134 6.11 -1.42 3.13
CA GLU A 134 7.32 -1.90 2.48
C GLU A 134 7.94 -0.73 1.73
N ALA A 135 9.10 -0.30 2.23
CA ALA A 135 9.92 0.72 1.59
C ALA A 135 10.04 0.40 0.09
N ARG A 136 9.59 1.31 -0.78
CA ARG A 136 9.70 1.10 -2.23
C ARG A 136 11.16 0.91 -2.61
N GLN A 137 11.54 -0.32 -2.96
CA GLN A 137 12.89 -0.62 -3.41
C GLN A 137 12.98 -0.52 -4.93
N ARG A 138 14.14 -0.10 -5.43
CA ARG A 138 14.43 -0.13 -6.87
C ARG A 138 14.65 -1.59 -7.29
N LEU A 139 13.65 -2.18 -7.95
CA LEU A 139 13.73 -3.52 -8.51
C LEU A 139 14.20 -3.47 -9.97
N ASN A 140 15.21 -4.26 -10.32
CA ASN A 140 15.55 -4.51 -11.71
C ASN A 140 14.63 -5.62 -12.25
N LEU A 141 13.63 -5.25 -13.06
CA LEU A 141 12.66 -6.20 -13.62
C LEU A 141 13.33 -7.28 -14.46
N ASP A 142 14.38 -6.97 -15.22
CA ASP A 142 15.04 -7.95 -16.07
C ASP A 142 15.69 -9.06 -15.23
N ALA A 143 16.36 -8.68 -14.14
CA ALA A 143 16.99 -9.65 -13.23
C ALA A 143 15.94 -10.48 -12.48
N PHE A 144 14.83 -9.86 -12.05
CA PHE A 144 13.75 -10.56 -11.35
C PHE A 144 13.05 -11.58 -12.24
N LEU A 145 12.75 -11.21 -13.49
CA LEU A 145 12.12 -12.10 -14.47
C LEU A 145 13.06 -13.24 -14.89
N ASP A 146 14.37 -12.99 -14.95
CA ASP A 146 15.38 -14.03 -15.20
C ASP A 146 15.40 -15.08 -14.08
N THR A 147 15.33 -14.65 -12.82
CA THR A 147 15.20 -15.56 -11.66
C THR A 147 13.94 -16.41 -11.75
N ILE A 148 12.79 -15.81 -12.04
CA ILE A 148 11.51 -16.55 -12.18
C ILE A 148 11.60 -17.58 -13.30
N VAL A 149 12.21 -17.23 -14.43
CA VAL A 149 12.37 -18.16 -15.55
C VAL A 149 13.27 -19.34 -15.18
N CYS A 150 14.38 -19.12 -14.46
CA CYS A 150 15.21 -20.23 -14.00
C CYS A 150 14.47 -21.08 -12.95
N ASP A 151 13.70 -20.50 -12.01
CA ASP A 151 12.84 -21.28 -11.08
C ASP A 151 11.83 -22.17 -11.82
N TYR A 152 11.19 -21.68 -12.89
CA TYR A 152 10.28 -22.49 -13.70
C TYR A 152 11.00 -23.55 -14.53
N ALA A 153 12.21 -23.26 -15.00
CA ALA A 153 13.04 -24.23 -15.71
C ALA A 153 13.47 -25.38 -14.80
N ASP A 154 13.78 -25.11 -13.53
CA ASP A 154 14.17 -26.10 -12.52
C ASP A 154 13.02 -27.08 -12.20
N VAL A 155 11.76 -26.62 -12.29
CA VAL A 155 10.57 -27.47 -12.14
C VAL A 155 10.19 -28.16 -13.47
N GLY A 156 11.07 -28.11 -14.48
CA GLY A 156 10.89 -28.79 -15.77
C GLY A 156 9.92 -28.11 -16.74
N ARG A 157 9.51 -26.87 -16.48
CA ARG A 157 8.66 -26.11 -17.41
C ARG A 157 9.51 -25.27 -18.36
N ARG A 158 9.33 -25.48 -19.67
CA ARG A 158 9.97 -24.65 -20.70
C ARG A 158 9.40 -23.23 -20.69
N SER A 159 10.18 -22.27 -20.22
CA SER A 159 9.87 -20.84 -20.30
C SER A 159 11.10 -20.07 -20.77
N SER A 160 10.90 -18.96 -21.50
CA SER A 160 11.98 -18.12 -22.00
C SER A 160 11.59 -16.65 -21.93
N PHE A 161 12.44 -15.83 -21.30
CA PHE A 161 12.29 -14.38 -21.27
C PHE A 161 13.26 -13.71 -22.25
N VAL A 162 12.75 -12.76 -23.05
CA VAL A 162 13.56 -11.97 -23.99
C VAL A 162 13.47 -10.51 -23.56
N PRO A 163 14.49 -9.95 -22.89
CA PRO A 163 14.48 -8.55 -22.47
C PRO A 163 14.49 -7.63 -23.70
N LYS A 164 13.55 -6.68 -23.74
CA LYS A 164 13.45 -5.69 -24.84
C LYS A 164 14.49 -4.59 -24.62
N ARG A 165 15.69 -4.78 -25.20
CA ARG A 165 16.78 -3.80 -25.11
C ARG A 165 16.60 -2.66 -26.12
N PRO A 166 16.87 -1.40 -25.75
CA PRO A 166 16.97 -0.30 -26.71
C PRO A 166 18.18 -0.53 -27.66
N PRO A 167 18.09 -0.10 -28.93
CA PRO A 167 19.18 -0.25 -29.89
C PRO A 167 20.41 0.54 -29.43
N GLY A 168 21.52 -0.16 -29.16
CA GLY A 168 22.81 0.43 -28.73
C GLY A 168 23.48 -0.22 -27.51
N TRP A 169 22.79 -1.13 -26.80
CA TRP A 169 23.35 -1.82 -25.63
C TRP A 169 24.10 -3.11 -26.01
N CYS A 170 25.44 -3.03 -26.12
CA CYS A 170 26.32 -4.18 -26.33
C CYS A 170 26.73 -4.79 -24.98
N GLY A 171 25.93 -5.73 -24.47
CA GLY A 171 26.22 -6.47 -23.24
C GLY A 171 25.77 -7.91 -23.38
N SER A 172 26.59 -8.74 -24.03
CA SER A 172 26.36 -10.18 -24.13
C SER A 172 26.59 -10.84 -22.77
N ARG A 173 25.51 -11.24 -22.12
CA ARG A 173 25.59 -12.32 -21.14
C ARG A 173 24.33 -13.16 -21.26
N ARG A 174 24.31 -13.97 -22.32
CA ARG A 174 23.41 -15.12 -22.44
C ARG A 174 23.96 -16.15 -21.44
N ARG A 175 23.53 -16.06 -20.18
CA ARG A 175 23.86 -17.10 -19.21
C ARG A 175 22.91 -18.24 -19.50
N LEU A 176 23.44 -19.32 -20.07
CA LEU A 176 22.75 -20.60 -20.07
C LEU A 176 22.64 -21.02 -18.60
N CYS A 177 21.44 -20.94 -18.02
CA CYS A 177 21.08 -21.76 -16.86
C CYS A 177 21.21 -23.21 -17.35
N ALA A 178 22.35 -23.83 -17.05
CA ALA A 178 22.69 -25.21 -17.38
C ALA A 178 22.81 -25.98 -16.07
N GLY A 179 22.01 -27.05 -15.94
CA GLY A 179 22.03 -27.98 -14.81
C GLY A 179 20.64 -28.37 -14.41
#